data_AF-A0A8C3UU58-F1
#
_entry.id   AF-A0A8C3UU58-F1
#
_cell.length_a   1.000
_cell.length_b   1.000
_cell.length_c   1.000
_cell.angle_alpha   90.00
_cell.angle_beta   90.00
_cell.angle_gamma   90.00
#
_symmetry.space_group_name_H-M   'P 1'
#
loop_
_entity.id
_entity.type
_entity.pdbx_description
1 polymer ?
#
loop_
_entity_poly.entity_id
_entity_poly.type
_entity_poly.pdbx_seq_one_letter_code
_entity_poly.pdbx_strand_id
1 'polypeptide(L)'
;MKDYPKQKNVKDITGTKPKMSSTRTILLILGFLSTLAVIALIAVAVTQNQPLPKNIKYGIVLDAGSSHTNLYVYEWPAEKENDTGVVKQVEVCKVEGPGISGYSHATEKAGPSLAQCLQQAEEVIPSAQHKETPVYLGATAGMRLLRLQNESAADKVLSSVGNTLRSAPFNFQGARIISGQEEGAYGWITINYLLGNFKQSGWKKLLLSLKSSSETSGALDLGGASTQITFVSKVSSESPENQLYFRLYGKDYQVYTHSFLCYGKDQALQKKLAMDLQTVENSDLPDPCFHKGYERTINISDFFKSPCTSDMKKQLPFSQLYIKGEGDYQKCRENIQKLFNKSGCPYSRCSFNGIYLPPLQGDFGVSLHSFFNSL
;
A
#
# COMPACT_ATOMS: atom_id res chain seq x y z
N MET A 1 -19.02 -85.29 -96.28
CA MET A 1 -19.14 -83.81 -96.26
C MET A 1 -18.13 -83.31 -95.25
N LYS A 2 -17.01 -82.76 -95.73
CA LYS A 2 -15.92 -82.17 -94.93
C LYS A 2 -16.28 -80.71 -94.65
N ASP A 3 -15.93 -80.16 -93.49
CA ASP A 3 -15.03 -78.99 -93.43
C ASP A 3 -14.70 -78.47 -92.03
N TYR A 4 -13.53 -77.84 -91.98
CA TYR A 4 -12.72 -77.29 -90.88
C TYR A 4 -13.42 -76.36 -89.86
N PRO A 5 -12.71 -76.03 -88.76
CA PRO A 5 -12.39 -74.61 -88.61
C PRO A 5 -10.93 -74.29 -88.28
N LYS A 6 -10.48 -73.16 -88.85
CA LYS A 6 -9.26 -72.40 -88.56
C LYS A 6 -9.57 -71.26 -87.56
N GLN A 7 -8.51 -70.88 -86.85
CA GLN A 7 -8.10 -69.54 -86.40
C GLN A 7 -8.75 -68.84 -85.18
N LYS A 8 -7.84 -68.59 -84.24
CA LYS A 8 -7.71 -67.56 -83.19
C LYS A 8 -8.59 -66.30 -83.34
N ASN A 9 -9.05 -65.80 -82.19
CA ASN A 9 -9.06 -64.38 -81.89
C ASN A 9 -8.78 -64.12 -80.40
N VAL A 10 -7.74 -63.33 -80.13
CA VAL A 10 -7.46 -62.71 -78.83
C VAL A 10 -8.46 -61.56 -78.68
N LYS A 11 -9.12 -61.46 -77.52
CA LYS A 11 -9.86 -60.27 -77.11
C LYS A 11 -9.42 -59.84 -75.71
N ASP A 12 -8.92 -58.62 -75.64
CA ASP A 12 -8.78 -57.78 -74.45
C ASP A 12 -10.09 -57.68 -73.67
N ILE A 13 -10.05 -57.84 -72.34
CA ILE A 13 -11.10 -57.37 -71.42
C ILE A 13 -10.45 -56.78 -70.16
N THR A 14 -10.26 -55.46 -70.22
CA THR A 14 -10.49 -54.43 -69.19
C THR A 14 -10.68 -54.88 -67.74
N GLY A 15 -9.78 -54.41 -66.86
CA GLY A 15 -9.93 -54.48 -65.40
C GLY A 15 -11.05 -53.57 -64.87
N THR A 16 -11.96 -54.17 -64.10
CA THR A 16 -13.08 -53.50 -63.43
C THR A 16 -12.62 -52.81 -62.14
N LYS A 17 -12.83 -51.49 -62.02
CA LYS A 17 -12.60 -50.74 -60.76
C LYS A 17 -13.54 -51.25 -59.65
N PRO A 18 -13.06 -51.47 -58.41
CA PRO A 18 -13.90 -51.92 -57.32
C PRO A 18 -14.88 -50.82 -56.87
N LYS A 19 -16.17 -51.13 -56.82
CA LYS A 19 -17.22 -50.27 -56.24
C LYS A 19 -17.02 -50.17 -54.73
N MET A 20 -16.73 -48.96 -54.24
CA MET A 20 -16.74 -48.67 -52.80
C MET A 20 -18.15 -48.89 -52.22
N SER A 21 -18.23 -49.68 -51.15
CA SER A 21 -19.47 -49.96 -50.41
C SER A 21 -20.07 -48.69 -49.83
N SER A 22 -21.38 -48.47 -50.07
CA SER A 22 -22.17 -47.30 -49.62
C SER A 22 -21.98 -46.97 -48.13
N THR A 23 -21.80 -47.98 -47.29
CA THR A 23 -21.56 -47.85 -45.85
C THR A 23 -20.25 -47.16 -45.51
N ARG A 24 -19.18 -47.36 -46.30
CA ARG A 24 -17.89 -46.67 -46.10
C ARG A 24 -17.99 -45.17 -46.40
N THR A 25 -18.74 -44.81 -47.44
CA THR A 25 -18.96 -43.40 -47.80
C THR A 25 -19.77 -42.68 -46.73
N ILE A 26 -20.81 -43.34 -46.18
CA ILE A 26 -21.63 -42.80 -45.08
C ILE A 26 -20.78 -42.57 -43.81
N LEU A 27 -19.91 -43.53 -43.45
CA LEU A 27 -19.02 -43.40 -42.29
C LEU A 27 -18.01 -42.26 -42.45
N LEU A 28 -17.47 -42.06 -43.67
CA LEU A 28 -16.57 -40.94 -43.95
C LEU A 28 -17.28 -39.59 -43.85
N ILE A 29 -18.53 -39.50 -44.34
CA ILE A 29 -19.35 -38.29 -44.24
C ILE A 29 -19.69 -37.98 -42.78
N LEU A 30 -20.10 -38.99 -42.00
CA LEU A 30 -20.38 -38.82 -40.56
C LEU A 30 -19.14 -38.41 -39.76
N GLY A 31 -17.98 -39.00 -40.07
CA GLY A 31 -16.70 -38.62 -39.47
C GLY A 31 -16.33 -37.17 -39.80
N PHE A 32 -16.47 -36.76 -41.06
CA PHE A 32 -16.22 -35.38 -41.49
C PHE A 32 -17.17 -34.38 -40.83
N LEU A 33 -18.46 -34.67 -40.77
CA LEU A 33 -19.45 -33.84 -40.09
C LEU A 33 -19.18 -33.71 -38.59
N SER A 34 -18.76 -34.80 -37.93
CA SER A 34 -18.36 -34.78 -36.52
C SER A 34 -17.13 -33.89 -36.30
N THR A 35 -16.11 -33.98 -37.16
CA THR A 35 -14.93 -33.10 -37.06
C THR A 35 -15.27 -31.63 -37.29
N LEU A 36 -16.15 -31.32 -38.24
CA LEU A 36 -16.62 -29.95 -38.46
C LEU A 36 -17.42 -29.42 -37.28
N ALA A 37 -18.26 -30.24 -36.65
CA ALA A 37 -18.99 -29.85 -35.45
C ALA A 37 -18.05 -29.56 -34.27
N VAL A 38 -17.00 -30.37 -34.08
CA VAL A 38 -15.98 -30.13 -33.04
C VAL A 38 -15.19 -28.85 -33.33
N ILE A 39 -14.77 -28.62 -34.58
CA ILE A 39 -14.07 -27.38 -34.97
C ILE A 39 -14.97 -26.17 -34.75
N ALA A 40 -16.25 -26.26 -35.13
CA ALA A 40 -17.22 -25.18 -34.90
C ALA A 40 -17.42 -24.92 -33.40
N LEU A 41 -17.53 -25.96 -32.57
CA LEU A 41 -17.62 -25.82 -31.11
C LEU A 41 -16.37 -25.18 -30.50
N ILE A 42 -15.18 -25.58 -30.96
CA ILE A 42 -13.91 -24.96 -30.52
C ILE A 42 -13.85 -23.50 -30.99
N ALA A 43 -14.23 -23.21 -32.22
CA ALA A 43 -14.26 -21.84 -32.74
C ALA A 43 -15.27 -20.96 -31.99
N VAL A 44 -16.46 -21.49 -31.67
CA VAL A 44 -17.45 -20.80 -30.83
C VAL A 44 -16.92 -20.60 -29.42
N ALA A 45 -16.30 -21.61 -28.80
CA ALA A 45 -15.72 -21.49 -27.47
C ALA A 45 -14.57 -20.46 -27.44
N VAL A 46 -13.73 -20.40 -28.47
CA VAL A 46 -12.62 -19.43 -28.58
C VAL A 46 -13.13 -18.01 -28.87
N THR A 47 -14.15 -17.87 -29.70
CA THR A 47 -14.75 -16.56 -30.03
C THR A 47 -15.61 -16.02 -28.89
N GLN A 48 -16.30 -16.88 -28.14
CA GLN A 48 -17.05 -16.50 -26.93
C GLN A 48 -16.15 -16.29 -25.71
N ASN A 49 -14.97 -16.91 -25.65
CA ASN A 49 -13.95 -16.64 -24.61
C ASN A 49 -12.99 -15.50 -24.96
N GLN A 50 -13.28 -14.68 -25.98
CA GLN A 50 -12.59 -13.39 -26.10
C GLN A 50 -12.90 -12.58 -24.83
N PRO A 51 -11.90 -12.22 -24.00
CA PRO A 51 -12.16 -11.38 -22.86
C PRO A 51 -12.78 -10.08 -23.37
N LEU A 52 -13.98 -9.75 -22.89
CA LEU A 52 -14.60 -8.44 -23.12
C LEU A 52 -13.53 -7.36 -22.87
N PRO A 53 -13.44 -6.30 -23.70
CA PRO A 53 -12.52 -5.21 -23.43
C PRO A 53 -12.77 -4.73 -22.01
N LYS A 54 -11.80 -4.97 -21.12
CA LYS A 54 -11.98 -4.73 -19.69
C LYS A 54 -12.31 -3.26 -19.52
N ASN A 55 -13.46 -2.97 -18.94
CA ASN A 55 -13.82 -1.63 -18.53
C ASN A 55 -12.92 -1.27 -17.35
N ILE A 56 -11.72 -0.78 -17.62
CA ILE A 56 -10.74 -0.40 -16.59
C ILE A 56 -11.18 0.93 -15.98
N LYS A 57 -11.09 1.01 -14.66
CA LYS A 57 -11.28 2.21 -13.85
C LYS A 57 -9.96 2.59 -13.18
N TYR A 58 -9.79 3.87 -12.91
CA TYR A 58 -8.63 4.41 -12.22
C TYR A 58 -9.02 5.06 -10.89
N GLY A 59 -8.04 5.28 -10.04
CA GLY A 59 -8.18 6.04 -8.79
C GLY A 59 -6.84 6.62 -8.37
N ILE A 60 -6.86 7.82 -7.78
CA ILE A 60 -5.67 8.53 -7.34
C ILE A 60 -5.73 8.71 -5.83
N VAL A 61 -4.64 8.37 -5.14
CA VAL A 61 -4.47 8.61 -3.71
C VAL A 61 -3.18 9.38 -3.49
N LEU A 62 -3.28 10.52 -2.83
CA LEU A 62 -2.13 11.25 -2.32
C LEU A 62 -1.94 10.93 -0.84
N ASP A 63 -0.84 10.27 -0.52
CA ASP A 63 -0.37 10.06 0.85
C ASP A 63 0.50 11.24 1.27
N ALA A 64 -0.07 12.14 2.06
CA ALA A 64 0.60 13.33 2.57
C ALA A 64 1.25 13.03 3.94
N GLY A 65 2.40 12.35 3.86
CA GLY A 65 3.30 12.04 4.96
C GLY A 65 3.90 13.28 5.64
N SER A 66 4.54 13.07 6.80
CA SER A 66 5.22 14.16 7.52
C SER A 66 6.42 14.73 6.78
N SER A 67 7.12 13.87 6.03
CA SER A 67 8.43 14.20 5.44
C SER A 67 8.36 14.37 3.92
N HIS A 68 7.35 13.80 3.27
CA HIS A 68 7.13 13.89 1.82
C HIS A 68 5.65 13.64 1.50
N THR A 69 5.25 13.86 0.25
CA THR A 69 3.93 13.45 -0.27
C THR A 69 4.14 12.55 -1.48
N ASN A 70 3.43 11.43 -1.56
CA ASN A 70 3.44 10.56 -2.73
C ASN A 70 2.04 10.53 -3.35
N LEU A 71 1.97 10.64 -4.67
CA LEU A 71 0.77 10.38 -5.45
C LEU A 71 0.87 8.97 -6.02
N TYR A 72 -0.18 8.18 -5.83
CA TYR A 72 -0.32 6.84 -6.41
C TYR A 72 -1.49 6.83 -7.37
N VAL A 73 -1.30 6.23 -8.55
CA VAL A 73 -2.38 5.90 -9.47
C VAL A 73 -2.61 4.40 -9.43
N TYR A 74 -3.86 4.00 -9.24
CA TYR A 74 -4.32 2.62 -9.28
C TYR A 74 -5.26 2.40 -10.46
N GLU A 75 -5.24 1.19 -11.03
CA GLU A 75 -6.21 0.71 -12.02
C GLU A 75 -6.88 -0.57 -11.53
N TRP A 76 -8.15 -0.80 -11.91
CA TRP A 76 -8.85 -2.07 -11.66
C TRP A 76 -9.93 -2.33 -12.72
N PRO A 77 -10.30 -3.60 -12.99
CA PRO A 77 -11.51 -3.90 -13.76
C PRO A 77 -12.75 -3.39 -13.04
N ALA A 78 -13.72 -2.81 -13.75
CA ALA A 78 -14.95 -2.29 -13.17
C ALA A 78 -15.75 -3.36 -12.40
N GLU A 79 -15.63 -4.62 -12.79
CA GLU A 79 -16.22 -5.75 -12.07
C GLU A 79 -15.51 -5.98 -10.74
N LYS A 80 -16.29 -6.06 -9.66
CA LYS A 80 -15.80 -6.37 -8.32
C LYS A 80 -15.69 -7.87 -8.11
N GLU A 81 -14.67 -8.31 -7.37
CA GLU A 81 -14.49 -9.68 -6.92
C GLU A 81 -14.98 -9.78 -5.46
N ASN A 82 -16.14 -10.41 -5.22
CA ASN A 82 -16.80 -10.49 -3.91
C ASN A 82 -16.93 -9.11 -3.22
N ASP A 83 -17.59 -8.17 -3.90
CA ASP A 83 -17.80 -6.78 -3.48
C ASP A 83 -16.53 -5.92 -3.33
N THR A 84 -15.35 -6.47 -3.67
CA THR A 84 -14.06 -5.77 -3.52
C THR A 84 -13.32 -5.65 -4.86
N GLY A 85 -12.81 -4.46 -5.17
CA GLY A 85 -12.01 -4.22 -6.37
C GLY A 85 -10.64 -4.91 -6.32
N VAL A 86 -10.11 -5.28 -7.48
CA VAL A 86 -8.76 -5.83 -7.62
C VAL A 86 -7.87 -4.75 -8.20
N VAL A 87 -7.25 -3.97 -7.32
CA VAL A 87 -6.44 -2.82 -7.68
C VAL A 87 -5.00 -3.19 -8.04
N LYS A 88 -4.45 -2.51 -9.04
CA LYS A 88 -3.03 -2.59 -9.40
C LYS A 88 -2.48 -1.18 -9.43
N GLN A 89 -1.34 -0.96 -8.77
CA GLN A 89 -0.63 0.31 -8.89
C GLN A 89 -0.03 0.42 -10.29
N VAL A 90 -0.24 1.55 -10.95
CA VAL A 90 0.28 1.81 -12.30
C VAL A 90 1.29 2.96 -12.33
N GLU A 91 1.21 3.90 -11.39
CA GLU A 91 2.14 5.02 -11.32
C GLU A 91 2.40 5.42 -9.86
N VAL A 92 3.59 5.94 -9.58
CA VAL A 92 3.94 6.58 -8.32
C VAL A 92 4.80 7.82 -8.57
N CYS A 93 4.32 8.97 -8.09
CA CYS A 93 5.06 10.22 -8.15
C CYS A 93 5.34 10.73 -6.74
N LYS A 94 6.63 10.90 -6.40
CA LYS A 94 7.05 11.58 -5.19
C LYS A 94 7.05 13.08 -5.44
N VAL A 95 6.21 13.81 -4.71
CA VAL A 95 6.14 15.28 -4.77
C VAL A 95 7.46 15.87 -4.28
N GLU A 96 7.97 16.85 -5.01
CA GLU A 96 9.18 17.59 -4.63
C GLU A 96 8.94 18.47 -3.39
N GLY A 97 9.94 18.52 -2.52
CA GLY A 97 9.88 19.30 -1.29
C GLY A 97 9.40 18.53 -0.06
N PRO A 98 9.04 19.23 1.03
CA PRO A 98 8.61 18.60 2.27
C PRO A 98 7.18 18.03 2.16
N GLY A 99 6.76 17.27 3.17
CA GLY A 99 5.34 16.97 3.37
C GLY A 99 4.51 18.24 3.52
N ILE A 100 3.19 18.16 3.27
CA ILE A 100 2.34 19.36 3.20
C ILE A 100 2.32 20.20 4.49
N SER A 101 2.57 19.59 5.66
CA SER A 101 2.70 20.31 6.94
C SER A 101 3.92 21.24 6.99
N GLY A 102 4.93 21.00 6.16
CA GLY A 102 6.12 21.86 6.02
C GLY A 102 5.81 23.24 5.42
N TYR A 103 4.64 23.42 4.81
CA TYR A 103 4.17 24.70 4.29
C TYR A 103 3.37 25.52 5.32
N SER A 104 3.48 25.21 6.61
CA SER A 104 2.74 25.91 7.69
C SER A 104 2.94 27.44 7.71
N HIS A 105 4.09 27.93 7.23
CA HIS A 105 4.40 29.36 7.13
C HIS A 105 4.13 29.96 5.74
N ALA A 106 3.80 29.14 4.74
CA ALA A 106 3.53 29.53 3.35
C ALA A 106 2.41 28.64 2.79
N THR A 107 1.26 28.66 3.48
CA THR A 107 0.17 27.68 3.30
C THR A 107 -0.38 27.65 1.87
N GLU A 108 -0.31 28.78 1.18
CA GLU A 108 -0.70 28.94 -0.22
C GLU A 108 0.12 28.08 -1.18
N LYS A 109 1.35 27.70 -0.81
CA LYS A 109 2.24 26.86 -1.64
C LYS A 109 1.99 25.36 -1.51
N ALA A 110 1.23 24.91 -0.51
CA ALA A 110 1.00 23.49 -0.26
C ALA A 110 0.28 22.80 -1.43
N GLY A 111 -0.79 23.39 -1.95
CA GLY A 111 -1.51 22.89 -3.11
C GLY A 111 -0.68 22.88 -4.39
N PRO A 112 -0.11 24.03 -4.82
CA PRO A 112 0.75 24.12 -6.00
C PRO A 112 1.93 23.14 -6.03
N SER A 113 2.44 22.72 -4.87
CA SER A 113 3.48 21.69 -4.80
C SER A 113 3.08 20.36 -5.47
N LEU A 114 1.78 20.07 -5.55
CA LEU A 114 1.25 18.82 -6.10
C LEU A 114 1.18 18.81 -7.64
N ALA A 115 1.35 19.96 -8.29
CA ALA A 115 1.03 20.16 -9.71
C ALA A 115 1.78 19.20 -10.65
N GLN A 116 3.09 19.00 -10.42
CA GLN A 116 3.92 18.11 -11.23
C GLN A 116 3.39 16.66 -11.19
N CYS A 117 3.07 16.14 -10.00
CA CYS A 117 2.55 14.77 -9.89
C CYS A 117 1.13 14.63 -10.42
N LEU A 118 0.30 15.67 -10.32
CA LEU A 118 -1.03 15.67 -10.92
C LEU A 118 -0.95 15.63 -12.45
N GLN A 119 -0.03 16.40 -13.04
CA GLN A 119 0.22 16.34 -14.49
C GLN A 119 0.67 14.93 -14.92
N GLN A 120 1.57 14.29 -14.18
CA GLN A 120 1.97 12.91 -14.48
C GLN A 120 0.79 11.94 -14.42
N ALA A 121 -0.12 12.10 -13.45
CA ALA A 121 -1.34 11.29 -13.39
C ALA A 121 -2.25 11.52 -14.62
N GLU A 122 -2.35 12.77 -15.11
CA GLU A 122 -3.13 13.11 -16.31
C GLU A 122 -2.55 12.45 -17.57
N GLU A 123 -1.23 12.31 -17.66
CA GLU A 123 -0.54 11.65 -18.77
C GLU A 123 -0.75 10.12 -18.77
N VAL A 124 -0.86 9.51 -17.60
CA VAL A 124 -1.06 8.05 -17.44
C VAL A 124 -2.52 7.64 -17.64
N ILE A 125 -3.48 8.44 -17.17
CA ILE A 125 -4.90 8.09 -17.20
C ILE A 125 -5.51 8.56 -18.55
N PRO A 126 -6.27 7.71 -19.26
CA PRO A 126 -6.95 8.14 -20.49
C PRO A 126 -7.85 9.35 -20.27
N SER A 127 -7.78 10.36 -21.14
CA SER A 127 -8.52 11.63 -20.98
C SER A 127 -10.03 11.46 -20.85
N ALA A 128 -10.60 10.44 -21.48
CA ALA A 128 -12.03 10.11 -21.36
C ALA A 128 -12.45 9.69 -19.95
N GLN A 129 -11.49 9.22 -19.12
CA GLN A 129 -11.73 8.73 -17.77
C GLN A 129 -11.33 9.72 -16.67
N HIS A 130 -10.74 10.87 -17.00
CA HIS A 130 -10.28 11.85 -16.01
C HIS A 130 -11.43 12.26 -15.06
N LYS A 131 -12.57 12.69 -15.61
CA LYS A 131 -13.72 13.18 -14.82
C LYS A 131 -14.37 12.13 -13.93
N GLU A 132 -14.19 10.84 -14.20
CA GLU A 132 -14.73 9.76 -13.36
C GLU A 132 -13.70 9.23 -12.36
N THR A 133 -12.41 9.48 -12.58
CA THR A 133 -11.33 8.99 -11.73
C THR A 133 -11.32 9.75 -10.41
N PRO A 134 -11.60 9.10 -9.28
CA PRO A 134 -11.62 9.76 -7.98
C PRO A 134 -10.19 10.10 -7.53
N VAL A 135 -10.03 11.29 -6.94
CA VAL A 135 -8.78 11.71 -6.30
C VAL A 135 -9.02 12.04 -4.82
N TYR A 136 -8.21 11.44 -3.96
CA TYR A 136 -8.23 11.60 -2.50
C TYR A 136 -6.87 12.06 -2.01
N LEU A 137 -6.85 12.90 -0.98
CA LEU A 137 -5.64 13.14 -0.19
C LEU A 137 -5.87 12.79 1.28
N GLY A 138 -5.03 11.88 1.79
CA GLY A 138 -4.96 11.52 3.21
C GLY A 138 -3.68 12.06 3.81
N ALA A 139 -3.79 13.00 4.74
CA ALA A 139 -2.65 13.52 5.49
C ALA A 139 -2.49 12.81 6.83
N THR A 140 -1.25 12.48 7.20
CA THR A 140 -0.94 11.61 8.35
C THR A 140 -0.42 12.41 9.55
N ALA A 141 0.51 11.84 10.33
CA ALA A 141 1.01 12.41 11.58
C ALA A 141 1.59 13.82 11.46
N GLY A 142 2.19 14.20 10.33
CA GLY A 142 2.72 15.56 10.13
C GLY A 142 1.62 16.63 10.26
N MET A 143 0.48 16.40 9.61
CA MET A 143 -0.66 17.31 9.73
C MET A 143 -1.41 17.17 11.06
N ARG A 144 -1.41 15.98 11.68
CA ARG A 144 -1.90 15.82 13.07
C ARG A 144 -1.11 16.71 14.03
N LEU A 145 0.22 16.73 13.92
CA LEU A 145 1.08 17.61 14.72
C LEU A 145 0.86 19.09 14.38
N LEU A 146 0.77 19.45 13.09
CA LEU A 146 0.49 20.84 12.71
C LEU A 146 -0.85 21.32 13.27
N ARG A 147 -1.90 20.51 13.24
CA ARG A 147 -3.20 20.89 13.80
C ARG A 147 -3.16 21.11 15.31
N LEU A 148 -2.42 20.28 16.05
CA LEU A 148 -2.18 20.50 17.48
C LEU A 148 -1.40 21.78 17.76
N GLN A 149 -0.48 22.16 16.88
CA GLN A 149 0.35 23.35 17.02
C GLN A 149 -0.36 24.63 16.60
N ASN A 150 -1.09 24.59 15.48
CA ASN A 150 -1.78 25.71 14.85
C ASN A 150 -2.88 25.20 13.92
N GLU A 151 -4.10 25.10 14.44
CA GLU A 151 -5.28 24.62 13.71
C GLU A 151 -5.56 25.46 12.45
N SER A 152 -5.49 26.79 12.54
CA SER A 152 -5.71 27.68 11.39
C SER A 152 -4.72 27.43 10.25
N ALA A 153 -3.45 27.18 10.57
CA ALA A 153 -2.45 26.84 9.55
C ALA A 153 -2.74 25.48 8.91
N ALA A 154 -3.13 24.48 9.70
CA ALA A 154 -3.52 23.17 9.18
C ALA A 154 -4.70 23.26 8.20
N ASP A 155 -5.73 24.03 8.55
CA ASP A 155 -6.92 24.23 7.70
C ASP A 155 -6.59 24.98 6.41
N LYS A 156 -5.71 25.99 6.47
CA LYS A 156 -5.23 26.72 5.29
C LYS A 156 -4.42 25.83 4.35
N VAL A 157 -3.56 24.96 4.89
CA VAL A 157 -2.82 23.95 4.10
C VAL A 157 -3.79 23.00 3.40
N LEU A 158 -4.75 22.41 4.13
CA LEU A 158 -5.77 21.52 3.54
C LEU A 158 -6.64 22.23 2.51
N SER A 159 -6.94 23.51 2.72
CA SER A 159 -7.72 24.33 1.78
C SER A 159 -6.94 24.58 0.49
N SER A 160 -5.65 24.93 0.57
CA SER A 160 -4.79 25.11 -0.60
C SER A 160 -4.68 23.83 -1.43
N VAL A 161 -4.46 22.70 -0.76
CA VAL A 161 -4.45 21.36 -1.35
C VAL A 161 -5.79 21.03 -1.99
N GLY A 162 -6.90 21.18 -1.26
CA GLY A 162 -8.24 20.90 -1.75
C GLY A 162 -8.62 21.75 -2.96
N ASN A 163 -8.23 23.03 -3.00
CA ASN A 163 -8.45 23.89 -4.15
C ASN A 163 -7.67 23.39 -5.38
N THR A 164 -6.41 23.00 -5.21
CA THR A 164 -5.60 22.47 -6.31
C THR A 164 -6.18 21.16 -6.86
N LEU A 165 -6.60 20.25 -5.97
CA LEU A 165 -7.20 18.97 -6.38
C LEU A 165 -8.58 19.15 -7.04
N ARG A 166 -9.37 20.17 -6.64
CA ARG A 166 -10.64 20.51 -7.32
C ARG A 166 -10.43 21.11 -8.71
N SER A 167 -9.30 21.77 -8.94
CA SER A 167 -8.96 22.36 -10.24
C SER A 167 -8.38 21.36 -11.23
N ALA A 168 -7.86 20.23 -10.76
CA ALA A 168 -7.41 19.13 -11.61
C ALA A 168 -8.60 18.46 -12.35
N PRO A 169 -8.40 17.80 -13.50
CA PRO A 169 -9.47 17.21 -14.30
C PRO A 169 -10.06 15.91 -13.69
N PHE A 170 -9.77 15.63 -12.42
CA PHE A 170 -10.19 14.44 -11.70
C PHE A 170 -11.40 14.69 -10.79
N ASN A 171 -12.09 13.62 -10.41
CA ASN A 171 -13.21 13.69 -9.49
C ASN A 171 -12.71 13.86 -8.05
N PHE A 172 -12.62 15.09 -7.55
CA PHE A 172 -12.16 15.35 -6.17
C PHE A 172 -13.14 14.81 -5.13
N GLN A 173 -12.65 13.93 -4.26
CA GLN A 173 -13.46 13.28 -3.23
C GLN A 173 -13.16 13.78 -1.81
N GLY A 174 -12.02 14.44 -1.60
CA GLY A 174 -11.70 15.05 -0.32
C GLY A 174 -10.19 15.08 -0.01
N ALA A 175 -9.80 16.07 0.80
CA ALA A 175 -8.49 16.19 1.40
C ALA A 175 -8.67 16.30 2.91
N ARG A 176 -8.20 15.32 3.69
CA ARG A 176 -8.42 15.29 5.14
C ARG A 176 -7.22 14.73 5.89
N ILE A 177 -7.16 15.04 7.18
CA ILE A 177 -6.23 14.41 8.12
C ILE A 177 -6.86 13.09 8.55
N ILE A 178 -6.21 11.96 8.25
CA ILE A 178 -6.67 10.65 8.68
C ILE A 178 -6.26 10.38 10.14
N SER A 179 -7.07 9.60 10.84
CA SER A 179 -6.73 9.13 12.18
C SER A 179 -5.57 8.14 12.12
N GLY A 180 -4.88 7.96 13.24
CA GLY A 180 -3.79 6.98 13.32
C GLY A 180 -4.28 5.54 13.14
N GLN A 181 -5.51 5.25 13.58
CA GLN A 181 -6.16 3.95 13.40
C GLN A 181 -6.45 3.66 11.93
N GLU A 182 -6.99 4.65 11.19
CA GLU A 182 -7.20 4.55 9.74
C GLU A 182 -5.88 4.30 8.98
N GLU A 183 -4.84 5.07 9.31
CA GLU A 183 -3.51 4.92 8.70
C GLU A 183 -2.96 3.49 8.86
N GLY A 184 -2.97 2.97 10.10
CA GLY A 184 -2.52 1.60 10.37
C GLY A 184 -3.39 0.54 9.67
N ALA A 185 -4.71 0.72 9.66
CA ALA A 185 -5.62 -0.20 9.00
C ALA A 185 -5.47 -0.22 7.47
N TYR A 186 -5.31 0.92 6.82
CA TYR A 186 -5.06 0.98 5.38
C TYR A 186 -3.71 0.34 5.02
N GLY A 187 -2.67 0.52 5.85
CA GLY A 187 -1.40 -0.21 5.71
C GLY A 187 -1.58 -1.73 5.82
N TRP A 188 -2.36 -2.19 6.80
CA TRP A 188 -2.69 -3.61 6.97
C TRP A 188 -3.49 -4.18 5.80
N ILE A 189 -4.47 -3.45 5.27
CA ILE A 189 -5.21 -3.85 4.06
C ILE A 189 -4.23 -3.97 2.90
N THR A 190 -3.34 -3.00 2.71
CA THR A 190 -2.37 -2.99 1.61
C THR A 190 -1.45 -4.21 1.65
N ILE A 191 -0.84 -4.51 2.80
CA ILE A 191 0.05 -5.66 2.96
C ILE A 191 -0.70 -6.97 2.66
N ASN A 192 -1.90 -7.15 3.22
CA ASN A 192 -2.66 -8.38 3.01
C ASN A 192 -3.22 -8.51 1.59
N TYR A 193 -3.51 -7.39 0.94
CA TYR A 193 -3.90 -7.36 -0.47
C TYR A 193 -2.73 -7.79 -1.37
N LEU A 194 -1.54 -7.21 -1.17
CA LEU A 194 -0.33 -7.53 -1.96
C LEU A 194 0.12 -8.97 -1.76
N LEU A 195 0.00 -9.50 -0.54
CA LEU A 195 0.29 -10.91 -0.23
C LEU A 195 -0.81 -11.87 -0.72
N GLY A 196 -1.93 -11.35 -1.21
CA GLY A 196 -3.07 -12.15 -1.67
C GLY A 196 -3.80 -12.88 -0.53
N ASN A 197 -3.65 -12.42 0.71
CA ASN A 197 -4.24 -13.06 1.90
C ASN A 197 -5.77 -12.99 1.91
N PHE A 198 -6.37 -11.98 1.27
CA PHE A 198 -7.82 -11.85 1.21
C PHE A 198 -8.50 -12.76 0.16
N LYS A 199 -7.76 -13.18 -0.88
CA LYS A 199 -8.31 -13.90 -2.05
C LYS A 199 -8.27 -15.41 -1.92
N GLN A 200 -8.03 -15.94 -0.73
CA GLN A 200 -7.68 -17.35 -0.57
C GLN A 200 -8.93 -18.25 -0.62
N SER A 201 -9.03 -19.03 -1.70
CA SER A 201 -9.97 -20.13 -1.85
C SER A 201 -9.25 -21.42 -2.29
N GLY A 202 -9.84 -22.58 -1.97
CA GLY A 202 -9.33 -23.91 -2.38
C GLY A 202 -8.05 -24.38 -1.66
N TRP A 203 -7.25 -25.19 -2.36
CA TRP A 203 -6.06 -25.88 -1.86
C TRP A 203 -4.95 -24.94 -1.34
N LYS A 204 -4.89 -23.69 -1.82
CA LYS A 204 -3.95 -22.68 -1.32
C LYS A 204 -4.26 -22.24 0.11
N LYS A 205 -5.55 -22.10 0.47
CA LYS A 205 -5.99 -21.82 1.85
C LYS A 205 -5.61 -22.97 2.79
N LEU A 206 -5.77 -24.21 2.33
CA LEU A 206 -5.43 -25.42 3.09
C LEU A 206 -3.92 -25.50 3.40
N LEU A 207 -3.06 -25.21 2.42
CA LEU A 207 -1.61 -25.22 2.63
C LEU A 207 -1.13 -24.12 3.58
N LEU A 208 -1.77 -22.94 3.55
CA LEU A 208 -1.41 -21.84 4.44
C LEU A 208 -1.87 -22.08 5.89
N SER A 209 -3.08 -22.64 6.08
CA SER A 209 -3.58 -22.97 7.43
C SER A 209 -2.75 -24.05 8.13
N LEU A 210 -2.00 -24.85 7.36
CA LEU A 210 -1.05 -25.82 7.88
C LEU A 210 0.30 -25.20 8.28
N LYS A 211 0.63 -23.99 7.79
CA LYS A 211 1.91 -23.30 8.05
C LYS A 211 1.80 -22.13 9.02
N SER A 212 0.70 -21.39 9.03
CA SER A 212 0.51 -20.21 9.88
C SER A 212 -0.82 -20.27 10.62
N SER A 213 -0.80 -19.86 11.88
CA SER A 213 -1.99 -19.82 12.73
C SER A 213 -2.88 -18.60 12.45
N SER A 214 -2.40 -17.62 11.68
CA SER A 214 -3.14 -16.41 11.29
C SER A 214 -3.43 -16.40 9.79
N GLU A 215 -4.67 -16.09 9.41
CA GLU A 215 -5.10 -15.96 8.01
C GLU A 215 -4.63 -14.64 7.36
N THR A 216 -4.14 -13.70 8.16
CA THR A 216 -3.63 -12.39 7.69
C THR A 216 -2.32 -12.07 8.38
N SER A 217 -1.46 -11.32 7.69
CA SER A 217 -0.24 -10.77 8.26
C SER A 217 -0.58 -9.49 9.04
N GLY A 218 0.09 -9.28 10.16
CA GLY A 218 0.14 -7.97 10.80
C GLY A 218 0.92 -6.96 9.96
N ALA A 219 0.77 -5.69 10.30
CA ALA A 219 1.43 -4.56 9.67
C ALA A 219 2.13 -3.72 10.74
N LEU A 220 3.40 -3.41 10.48
CA LEU A 220 4.16 -2.42 11.21
C LEU A 220 4.52 -1.29 10.25
N ASP A 221 4.20 -0.06 10.60
CA ASP A 221 4.53 1.12 9.79
C ASP A 221 5.39 2.09 10.60
N LEU A 222 6.49 2.56 10.01
CA LEU A 222 7.38 3.57 10.60
C LEU A 222 7.52 4.78 9.68
N GLY A 223 6.77 5.82 10.02
CA GLY A 223 6.89 7.14 9.41
C GLY A 223 7.87 8.07 10.13
N GLY A 224 7.92 9.32 9.70
CA GLY A 224 8.73 10.37 10.33
C GLY A 224 8.16 10.85 11.67
N ALA A 225 6.83 10.94 11.78
CA ALA A 225 6.15 11.51 12.95
C ALA A 225 5.33 10.53 13.81
N SER A 226 4.95 9.37 13.28
CA SER A 226 4.32 8.28 14.05
C SER A 226 4.78 6.91 13.59
N THR A 227 4.45 5.90 14.38
CA THR A 227 4.56 4.49 14.02
C THR A 227 3.26 3.77 14.37
N GLN A 228 2.92 2.75 13.61
CA GLN A 228 1.67 2.00 13.73
C GLN A 228 1.94 0.52 13.86
N ILE A 229 1.05 -0.14 14.59
CA ILE A 229 0.96 -1.60 14.67
C ILE A 229 -0.49 -2.00 14.46
N THR A 230 -0.72 -2.91 13.52
CA THR A 230 -2.06 -3.31 13.13
C THR A 230 -2.12 -4.80 12.81
N PHE A 231 -3.00 -5.55 13.47
CA PHE A 231 -3.16 -6.99 13.22
C PHE A 231 -4.51 -7.49 13.73
N VAL A 232 -4.97 -8.62 13.19
CA VAL A 232 -6.15 -9.32 13.72
C VAL A 232 -5.74 -10.04 15.00
N SER A 233 -6.44 -9.78 16.11
CA SER A 233 -6.26 -10.46 17.39
C SER A 233 -7.32 -11.53 17.60
N LYS A 234 -6.96 -12.68 18.19
CA LYS A 234 -7.92 -13.73 18.60
C LYS A 234 -8.50 -13.54 20.00
N VAL A 235 -7.92 -12.63 20.78
CA VAL A 235 -8.41 -12.30 22.13
C VAL A 235 -9.29 -11.06 22.10
N SER A 236 -10.29 -11.04 22.97
CA SER A 236 -11.12 -9.86 23.22
C SER A 236 -10.23 -8.67 23.58
N SER A 237 -10.46 -7.50 22.95
CA SER A 237 -9.68 -6.31 23.28
C SER A 237 -10.16 -5.69 24.58
N GLU A 238 -9.21 -5.25 25.38
CA GLU A 238 -9.43 -4.41 26.56
C GLU A 238 -9.41 -2.91 26.20
N SER A 239 -9.22 -2.60 24.91
CA SER A 239 -9.19 -1.25 24.35
C SER A 239 -10.05 -1.21 23.09
N PRO A 240 -11.39 -1.04 23.21
CA PRO A 240 -12.32 -0.99 22.08
C PRO A 240 -12.02 0.15 21.10
N GLU A 241 -11.46 1.27 21.57
CA GLU A 241 -11.06 2.43 20.78
C GLU A 241 -9.90 2.16 19.81
N ASN A 242 -9.17 1.06 20.02
CA ASN A 242 -8.13 0.56 19.13
C ASN A 242 -8.61 -0.62 18.27
N GLN A 243 -9.93 -0.89 18.22
CA GLN A 243 -10.51 -1.90 17.35
C GLN A 243 -11.25 -1.28 16.16
N LEU A 244 -10.95 -1.76 14.96
CA LEU A 244 -11.69 -1.44 13.74
C LEU A 244 -12.30 -2.70 13.11
N TYR A 245 -13.45 -2.52 12.46
CA TYR A 245 -14.18 -3.59 11.79
C TYR A 245 -14.23 -3.31 10.29
N PHE A 246 -13.85 -4.31 9.49
CA PHE A 246 -13.86 -4.23 8.04
C PHE A 246 -14.56 -5.45 7.45
N ARG A 247 -15.28 -5.26 6.34
CA ARG A 247 -15.73 -6.36 5.49
C ARG A 247 -14.98 -6.30 4.17
N LEU A 248 -14.13 -7.29 3.93
CA LEU A 248 -13.25 -7.37 2.75
C LEU A 248 -13.46 -8.74 2.08
N TYR A 249 -13.71 -8.74 0.77
CA TYR A 249 -13.97 -9.96 -0.01
C TYR A 249 -15.05 -10.88 0.60
N GLY A 250 -16.11 -10.27 1.13
CA GLY A 250 -17.22 -10.99 1.78
C GLY A 250 -16.96 -11.50 3.20
N LYS A 251 -15.80 -11.19 3.80
CA LYS A 251 -15.42 -11.62 5.15
C LYS A 251 -15.23 -10.45 6.09
N ASP A 252 -15.73 -10.61 7.32
CA ASP A 252 -15.56 -9.63 8.39
C ASP A 252 -14.23 -9.84 9.12
N TYR A 253 -13.53 -8.74 9.39
CA TYR A 253 -12.26 -8.68 10.08
C TYR A 253 -12.35 -7.69 11.24
N GLN A 254 -12.01 -8.15 12.44
CA GLN A 254 -11.83 -7.32 13.62
C GLN A 254 -10.32 -7.12 13.83
N VAL A 255 -9.88 -5.89 13.65
CA VAL A 255 -8.45 -5.54 13.58
C VAL A 255 -8.10 -4.66 14.77
N TYR A 256 -7.09 -5.07 15.54
CA TYR A 256 -6.46 -4.17 16.50
C TYR A 256 -5.52 -3.23 15.74
N THR A 257 -5.58 -1.94 16.04
CA THR A 257 -4.71 -0.93 15.43
C THR A 257 -4.37 0.15 16.45
N HIS A 258 -3.10 0.52 16.52
CA HIS A 258 -2.68 1.65 17.34
C HIS A 258 -1.62 2.47 16.62
N SER A 259 -1.67 3.79 16.82
CA SER A 259 -0.71 4.76 16.27
C SER A 259 -0.03 5.51 17.40
N PHE A 260 1.27 5.32 17.53
CA PHE A 260 2.10 6.06 18.47
C PHE A 260 2.55 7.37 17.83
N LEU A 261 1.76 8.43 18.00
CA LEU A 261 2.16 9.78 17.60
C LEU A 261 3.43 10.20 18.37
N CYS A 262 4.33 10.92 17.70
CA CYS A 262 5.66 11.30 18.20
C CYS A 262 6.69 10.16 18.32
N TYR A 263 6.35 8.94 17.88
CA TYR A 263 7.28 7.79 17.85
C TYR A 263 7.69 7.41 16.42
N GLY A 264 7.38 8.24 15.43
CA GLY A 264 8.06 8.16 14.14
C GLY A 264 9.53 8.57 14.28
N LYS A 265 10.40 8.14 13.36
CA LYS A 265 11.86 8.24 13.55
C LYS A 265 12.37 9.67 13.75
N ASP A 266 11.79 10.66 13.06
CA ASP A 266 12.25 12.05 13.11
C ASP A 266 11.83 12.69 14.44
N GLN A 267 10.60 12.43 14.89
CA GLN A 267 10.11 12.92 16.18
C GLN A 267 10.73 12.18 17.36
N ALA A 268 11.01 10.88 17.24
CA ALA A 268 11.72 10.11 18.25
C ALA A 268 13.15 10.65 18.45
N LEU A 269 13.85 11.00 17.36
CA LEU A 269 15.16 11.66 17.43
C LEU A 269 15.05 13.03 18.12
N GLN A 270 14.05 13.86 17.77
CA GLN A 270 13.84 15.14 18.44
C GLN A 270 13.55 14.98 19.94
N LYS A 271 12.72 14.00 20.33
CA LYS A 271 12.45 13.69 21.75
C LYS A 271 13.72 13.25 22.47
N LYS A 272 14.52 12.38 21.86
CA LYS A 272 15.77 11.90 22.43
C LYS A 272 16.74 13.07 22.68
N LEU A 273 16.93 13.94 21.67
CA LEU A 273 17.75 15.13 21.80
C LEU A 273 17.20 16.10 22.86
N ALA A 274 15.88 16.29 22.94
CA ALA A 274 15.26 17.11 23.99
C ALA A 274 15.43 16.52 25.41
N MET A 275 15.51 15.19 25.55
CA MET A 275 15.81 14.52 26.83
C MET A 275 17.27 14.74 27.22
N ASP A 276 18.19 14.55 26.28
CA ASP A 276 19.63 14.75 26.52
C ASP A 276 19.90 16.23 26.90
N LEU A 277 19.17 17.17 26.29
CA LEU A 277 19.22 18.60 26.62
C LEU A 277 18.84 18.91 28.08
N GLN A 278 18.11 18.04 28.78
CA GLN A 278 17.78 18.28 30.20
C GLN A 278 19.00 18.21 31.10
N THR A 279 20.01 17.43 30.69
CA THR A 279 21.20 17.08 31.49
C THR A 279 22.46 17.87 31.13
N VAL A 280 22.45 18.63 30.03
CA VAL A 280 23.62 19.40 29.59
C VAL A 280 23.58 20.84 30.07
N GLU A 281 24.76 21.37 30.39
CA GLU A 281 24.95 22.78 30.79
C GLU A 281 25.60 23.62 29.69
N ASN A 282 26.23 22.96 28.71
CA ASN A 282 26.95 23.59 27.60
C ASN A 282 26.26 23.32 26.26
N SER A 283 26.62 24.13 25.26
CA SER A 283 26.07 24.03 23.90
C SER A 283 26.60 22.83 23.10
N ASP A 284 27.69 22.18 23.55
CA ASP A 284 28.22 20.97 22.95
C ASP A 284 27.47 19.72 23.45
N LEU A 285 26.91 18.93 22.53
CA LEU A 285 26.24 17.67 22.82
C LEU A 285 26.95 16.51 22.12
N PRO A 286 27.82 15.76 22.83
CA PRO A 286 28.30 14.47 22.38
C PRO A 286 27.13 13.50 22.29
N ASP A 287 26.91 12.93 21.10
CA ASP A 287 25.77 12.05 20.85
C ASP A 287 26.24 10.68 20.29
N PRO A 288 25.96 9.57 21.01
CA PRO A 288 26.38 8.24 20.60
C PRO A 288 25.66 7.70 19.35
N CYS A 289 24.52 8.28 18.98
CA CYS A 289 23.71 7.83 17.85
C CYS A 289 24.18 8.37 16.49
N PHE A 290 25.11 9.32 16.47
CA PHE A 290 25.69 9.84 15.23
C PHE A 290 27.11 9.30 15.04
N HIS A 291 27.53 9.16 13.78
CA HIS A 291 28.87 8.67 13.44
C HIS A 291 29.97 9.58 13.98
N LYS A 292 31.11 9.00 14.35
CA LYS A 292 32.28 9.77 14.79
C LYS A 292 32.71 10.77 13.71
N GLY A 293 32.88 12.03 14.09
CA GLY A 293 33.21 13.13 13.18
C GLY A 293 32.00 13.80 12.50
N TYR A 294 30.79 13.30 12.74
CA TYR A 294 29.57 14.02 12.37
C TYR A 294 29.41 15.26 13.27
N GLU A 295 29.19 16.41 12.64
CA GLU A 295 28.91 17.67 13.34
C GLU A 295 27.65 18.31 12.77
N ARG A 296 26.79 18.83 13.65
CA ARG A 296 25.60 19.59 13.23
C ARG A 296 25.22 20.64 14.26
N THR A 297 24.98 21.84 13.77
CA THR A 297 24.40 22.94 14.57
C THR A 297 22.90 22.98 14.39
N ILE A 298 22.15 23.06 15.49
CA ILE A 298 20.68 23.14 15.49
C ILE A 298 20.24 24.28 16.40
N ASN A 299 19.23 25.05 15.98
CA ASN A 299 18.62 26.05 16.86
C ASN A 299 17.72 25.36 17.89
N ILE A 300 17.86 25.72 19.16
CA ILE A 300 17.09 25.12 20.26
C ILE A 300 15.60 25.40 20.13
N SER A 301 15.26 26.56 19.59
CA SER A 301 13.88 26.93 19.29
C SER A 301 13.22 25.94 18.32
N ASP A 302 13.96 25.25 17.45
CA ASP A 302 13.40 24.28 16.51
C ASP A 302 13.02 22.97 17.20
N PHE A 303 13.76 22.54 18.23
CA PHE A 303 13.40 21.35 19.01
C PHE A 303 12.07 21.54 19.72
N PHE A 304 11.85 22.68 20.37
CA PHE A 304 10.68 22.90 21.23
C PHE A 304 9.45 23.46 20.51
N LYS A 305 9.49 23.59 19.17
CA LYS A 305 8.33 23.93 18.35
C LYS A 305 7.36 22.76 18.18
N SER A 306 7.87 21.53 18.19
CA SER A 306 7.03 20.35 18.00
C SER A 306 6.17 20.07 19.25
N PRO A 307 4.88 19.74 19.09
CA PRO A 307 4.07 19.22 20.21
C PRO A 307 4.68 17.98 20.89
N CYS A 308 5.60 17.28 20.21
CA CYS A 308 6.26 16.09 20.75
C CYS A 308 7.30 16.39 21.84
N THR A 309 7.74 17.63 21.95
CA THR A 309 8.88 18.07 22.77
C THR A 309 8.58 19.37 23.53
N SER A 310 7.47 20.06 23.23
CA SER A 310 7.08 21.34 23.85
C SER A 310 7.09 21.30 25.38
N ASP A 311 6.65 20.18 25.95
CA ASP A 311 6.52 20.00 27.40
C ASP A 311 7.88 19.81 28.11
N MET A 312 8.94 19.62 27.33
CA MET A 312 10.32 19.47 27.79
C MET A 312 11.10 20.78 27.69
N LYS A 313 10.45 21.88 27.32
CA LYS A 313 11.13 23.17 27.13
C LYS A 313 11.74 23.65 28.43
N LYS A 314 13.06 23.84 28.40
CA LYS A 314 13.87 24.40 29.49
C LYS A 314 14.57 25.67 29.02
N GLN A 315 14.77 26.62 29.93
CA GLN A 315 15.60 27.78 29.64
C GLN A 315 17.07 27.35 29.64
N LEU A 316 17.72 27.47 28.49
CA LEU A 316 19.14 27.15 28.30
C LEU A 316 19.93 28.45 28.09
N PRO A 317 21.19 28.53 28.55
CA PRO A 317 22.03 29.73 28.41
C PRO A 317 22.57 29.95 26.99
N PHE A 318 22.16 29.10 26.03
CA PHE A 318 22.57 29.14 24.62
C PHE A 318 21.35 28.96 23.72
N SER A 319 21.43 29.49 22.50
CA SER A 319 20.36 29.40 21.48
C SER A 319 20.61 28.30 20.46
N GLN A 320 21.84 27.79 20.38
CA GLN A 320 22.28 26.78 19.42
C GLN A 320 22.94 25.61 20.12
N LEU A 321 22.67 24.41 19.61
CA LEU A 321 23.23 23.14 20.05
C LEU A 321 24.19 22.61 18.98
N TYR A 322 25.39 22.23 19.39
CA TYR A 322 26.43 21.64 18.55
C TYR A 322 26.49 20.13 18.82
N ILE A 323 25.87 19.35 17.95
CA ILE A 323 25.90 17.88 18.03
C ILE A 323 27.24 17.39 17.52
N LYS A 324 27.91 16.55 18.31
CA LYS A 324 29.16 15.86 17.93
C LYS A 324 28.97 14.36 18.04
N GLY A 325 29.09 13.64 16.94
CA GLY A 325 28.89 12.20 16.93
C GLY A 325 30.01 11.44 17.64
N GLU A 326 29.64 10.49 18.51
CA GLU A 326 30.59 9.58 19.18
C GLU A 326 30.68 8.22 18.47
N GLY A 327 29.60 7.77 17.83
CA GLY A 327 29.53 6.47 17.14
C GLY A 327 29.51 5.26 18.08
N ASP A 328 28.64 5.26 19.09
CA ASP A 328 28.50 4.17 20.06
C ASP A 328 27.09 3.57 20.02
N TYR A 329 26.96 2.40 19.38
CA TYR A 329 25.69 1.71 19.24
C TYR A 329 25.03 1.36 20.58
N GLN A 330 25.81 0.91 21.57
CA GLN A 330 25.24 0.40 22.81
C GLN A 330 24.71 1.54 23.67
N LYS A 331 25.49 2.62 23.80
CA LYS A 331 25.05 3.86 24.48
C LYS A 331 23.89 4.53 23.75
N CYS A 332 23.89 4.51 22.41
CA CYS A 332 22.75 4.98 21.63
C CYS A 332 21.48 4.18 21.92
N ARG A 333 21.56 2.85 21.93
CA ARG A 333 20.43 1.96 22.25
C ARG A 333 19.87 2.24 23.64
N GLU A 334 20.73 2.39 24.63
CA GLU A 334 20.34 2.73 26.01
C GLU A 334 19.65 4.09 26.10
N ASN A 335 20.15 5.11 25.37
CA ASN A 335 19.49 6.42 25.31
C ASN A 335 18.12 6.35 24.61
N ILE A 336 17.99 5.61 23.51
CA ILE A 336 16.70 5.42 22.82
C ILE A 336 15.70 4.68 23.71
N GLN A 337 16.14 3.68 24.49
CA GLN A 337 15.25 2.93 25.38
C GLN A 337 14.54 3.81 26.42
N LYS A 338 15.16 4.94 26.83
CA LYS A 338 14.55 5.92 27.75
C LYS A 338 13.29 6.59 27.19
N LEU A 339 13.09 6.58 25.86
CA LEU A 339 11.89 7.13 25.22
C LEU A 339 10.62 6.32 25.52
N PHE A 340 10.76 5.07 25.95
CA PHE A 340 9.66 4.13 26.12
C PHE A 340 9.37 3.93 27.60
N ASN A 341 8.31 4.59 28.10
CA ASN A 341 7.88 4.36 29.48
C ASN A 341 7.20 2.99 29.58
N LYS A 342 7.78 2.08 30.35
CA LYS A 342 7.21 0.74 30.61
C LYS A 342 6.61 0.61 32.01
N SER A 343 6.59 1.70 32.77
CA SER A 343 6.04 1.76 34.12
C SER A 343 4.54 1.98 34.06
N GLY A 344 3.78 1.11 34.71
CA GLY A 344 2.33 1.17 34.75
C GLY A 344 1.67 0.58 33.49
N CYS A 345 0.72 -0.31 33.70
CA CYS A 345 -0.15 -0.83 32.64
C CYS A 345 -1.55 -1.05 33.24
N PRO A 346 -2.57 -0.28 32.81
CA PRO A 346 -3.92 -0.43 33.34
C PRO A 346 -4.68 -1.63 32.72
N TYR A 347 -4.05 -2.32 31.77
CA TYR A 347 -4.59 -3.48 31.06
C TYR A 347 -3.82 -4.75 31.44
N SER A 348 -4.27 -5.91 30.95
CA SER A 348 -3.55 -7.17 31.15
C SER A 348 -2.12 -7.14 30.61
N ARG A 349 -1.91 -6.45 29.48
CA ARG A 349 -0.61 -6.27 28.81
C ARG A 349 -0.56 -4.95 28.06
N CYS A 350 0.59 -4.31 28.13
CA CYS A 350 0.86 -3.08 27.40
C CYS A 350 2.11 -3.21 26.54
N SER A 351 2.19 -2.35 25.54
CA SER A 351 3.40 -2.08 24.77
C SER A 351 4.33 -1.15 25.57
N PHE A 352 4.09 0.15 25.48
CA PHE A 352 4.72 1.21 26.27
C PHE A 352 3.71 2.36 26.45
N ASN A 353 4.02 3.30 27.34
CA ASN A 353 3.16 4.42 27.75
C ASN A 353 1.76 3.99 28.22
N GLY A 354 1.65 2.82 28.86
CA GLY A 354 0.37 2.28 29.33
C GLY A 354 -0.61 1.88 28.22
N ILE A 355 -0.17 1.78 26.96
CA ILE A 355 -1.03 1.44 25.82
C ILE A 355 -1.21 -0.07 25.72
N TYR A 356 -2.47 -0.53 25.79
CA TYR A 356 -2.85 -1.93 25.59
C TYR A 356 -2.25 -2.51 24.31
N LEU A 357 -1.67 -3.71 24.39
CA LEU A 357 -1.23 -4.47 23.21
C LEU A 357 -1.64 -5.94 23.39
N PRO A 358 -2.54 -6.47 22.54
CA PRO A 358 -2.85 -7.90 22.54
C PRO A 358 -1.60 -8.76 22.30
N PRO A 359 -1.60 -10.04 22.71
CA PRO A 359 -0.53 -10.96 22.35
C PRO A 359 -0.29 -10.97 20.83
N LEU A 360 0.96 -10.76 20.44
CA LEU A 360 1.36 -10.79 19.03
C LEU A 360 1.12 -12.20 18.46
N GLN A 361 0.61 -12.25 17.23
CA GLN A 361 0.30 -13.50 16.54
C GLN A 361 0.50 -13.35 15.02
N GLY A 362 0.93 -14.43 14.38
CA GLY A 362 1.15 -14.47 12.93
C GLY A 362 2.41 -13.73 12.47
N ASP A 363 2.56 -13.65 11.15
CA ASP A 363 3.66 -12.94 10.49
C ASP A 363 3.35 -11.45 10.38
N PHE A 364 4.37 -10.60 10.39
CA PHE A 364 4.22 -9.15 10.23
C PHE A 364 4.97 -8.67 8.99
N GLY A 365 4.26 -7.96 8.11
CA GLY A 365 4.88 -7.13 7.08
C GLY A 365 5.29 -5.79 7.67
N VAL A 366 6.44 -5.27 7.26
CA VAL A 366 6.94 -3.97 7.72
C VAL A 366 6.92 -3.02 6.54
N SER A 367 6.12 -1.96 6.64
CA SER A 367 6.24 -0.80 5.76
C SER A 367 7.21 0.18 6.40
N LEU A 368 8.27 0.51 5.68
CA LEU A 368 9.22 1.51 6.12
C LEU A 368 9.26 2.62 5.07
N HIS A 369 8.31 3.56 5.17
CA HIS A 369 8.28 4.78 4.35
C HIS A 369 9.58 5.62 4.46
N SER A 370 10.48 5.24 5.38
CA SER A 370 11.64 6.03 5.76
C SER A 370 13.00 5.28 5.84
N PHE A 371 13.07 3.94 5.73
CA PHE A 371 14.34 3.21 5.91
C PHE A 371 15.20 3.15 4.65
N PHE A 372 14.61 3.12 3.44
CA PHE A 372 15.40 2.97 2.21
C PHE A 372 16.32 4.17 1.90
N ASN A 373 16.21 5.27 2.66
CA ASN A 373 17.16 6.40 2.63
C ASN A 373 18.10 6.45 3.86
N SER A 374 18.12 5.41 4.71
CA SER A 374 18.94 5.35 5.94
C SER A 374 20.00 4.23 5.90
N LEU A 375 20.26 3.64 4.73
CA LEU A 375 21.43 2.80 4.46
C LEU A 375 22.51 3.61 3.76
#